data_AF-A0A956GGF6-F1
#
_entry.id   AF-A0A956GGF6-F1
#
_cell.length_a   1.000
_cell.length_b   1.000
_cell.length_c   1.000
_cell.angle_alpha   90.00
_cell.angle_beta   90.00
_cell.angle_gamma   90.00
#
_symmetry.space_group_name_H-M   'P 1'
#
loop_
_entity.id
_entity.type
_entity.pdbx_description
1 polymer ?
#
loop_
_entity_poly.entity_id
_entity_poly.type
_entity_poly.pdbx_seq_one_letter_code
_entity_poly.pdbx_strand_id
1 'polypeptide(L)'
;MKFAYLRWMVRSAMLFIVAGALTGLLMQLAYRIPQLAWAHALRSSHIHMLLVGGVIQMIVGVALWMFPRRTEQPQWPTGAQGWTLYALLSGGTLLRALAAPFQLESTAAFVLATAGATMQVAAIVMFIALAYHRARGPRLDAERPQAKGEP
;
A
#
# COMPACT_ATOMS: atom_id res chain seq x y z
N MET A 1 -5.12 -0.80 -21.97
CA MET A 1 -5.61 -0.94 -20.57
C MET A 1 -4.80 -0.06 -19.59
N LYS A 2 -4.90 1.28 -19.67
CA LYS A 2 -3.92 2.19 -19.02
C LYS A 2 -4.03 2.34 -17.47
N PHE A 3 -5.11 1.85 -16.84
CA PHE A 3 -5.36 2.03 -15.39
C PHE A 3 -5.74 0.74 -14.67
N ALA A 4 -5.28 -0.40 -15.17
CA ALA A 4 -5.58 -1.68 -14.54
C ALA A 4 -5.05 -1.75 -13.09
N TYR A 5 -3.86 -1.18 -12.82
CA TYR A 5 -3.22 -1.21 -11.51
C TYR A 5 -4.11 -0.71 -10.36
N LEU A 6 -4.95 0.32 -10.59
CA LEU A 6 -5.89 0.82 -9.56
C LEU A 6 -6.90 -0.25 -9.14
N ARG A 7 -7.48 -0.97 -10.10
CA ARG A 7 -8.41 -2.07 -9.82
C ARG A 7 -7.71 -3.23 -9.14
N TRP A 8 -6.48 -3.53 -9.54
CA TRP A 8 -5.67 -4.57 -8.89
C TRP A 8 -5.33 -4.19 -7.45
N MET A 9 -4.96 -2.94 -7.17
CA MET A 9 -4.72 -2.46 -5.80
C MET A 9 -5.93 -2.68 -4.90
N VAL A 10 -7.12 -2.25 -5.34
CA VAL A 10 -8.36 -2.37 -4.57
C VAL A 10 -8.76 -3.84 -4.36
N ARG A 11 -8.70 -4.66 -5.42
CA ARG A 11 -9.03 -6.09 -5.33
C ARG A 11 -8.08 -6.85 -4.41
N SER A 12 -6.78 -6.64 -4.57
CA SER A 12 -5.77 -7.28 -3.72
C SER A 12 -5.89 -6.79 -2.27
N ALA A 13 -6.26 -5.52 -2.03
CA ALA A 13 -6.52 -5.02 -0.69
C ALA A 13 -7.68 -5.74 0.00
N MET A 14 -8.78 -5.98 -0.72
CA MET A 14 -9.90 -6.78 -0.18
C MET A 14 -9.44 -8.20 0.17
N LEU A 15 -8.62 -8.84 -0.67
CA LEU A 15 -8.06 -10.16 -0.39
C LEU A 15 -7.18 -10.17 0.86
N PHE A 16 -6.29 -9.18 1.02
CA PHE A 16 -5.45 -9.07 2.20
C PHE A 16 -6.24 -8.78 3.48
N ILE A 17 -7.31 -8.01 3.40
CA ILE A 17 -8.22 -7.78 4.53
C ILE A 17 -8.86 -9.10 4.97
N VAL A 18 -9.40 -9.87 4.03
CA VAL A 18 -10.00 -11.18 4.32
C VAL A 18 -8.97 -12.13 4.91
N ALA A 19 -7.80 -12.28 4.26
CA ALA A 19 -6.72 -13.12 4.76
C ALA A 19 -6.24 -12.68 6.16
N GLY A 20 -6.16 -11.38 6.41
CA GLY A 20 -5.77 -10.80 7.68
C GLY A 20 -6.79 -11.11 8.77
N ALA A 21 -8.08 -10.97 8.47
CA ALA A 21 -9.16 -11.33 9.39
C ALA A 21 -9.14 -12.83 9.72
N LEU A 22 -8.93 -13.70 8.73
CA LEU A 22 -8.84 -15.15 8.92
C LEU A 22 -7.65 -15.55 9.80
N THR A 23 -6.48 -14.93 9.62
CA THR A 23 -5.31 -15.19 10.50
C THR A 23 -5.57 -14.69 11.92
N GLY A 24 -6.29 -13.58 12.09
CA GLY A 24 -6.73 -13.09 13.41
C GLY A 24 -7.68 -14.07 14.10
N LEU A 25 -8.66 -14.61 13.37
CA LEU A 25 -9.56 -15.65 13.89
C LEU A 25 -8.80 -16.90 14.29
N LEU A 26 -7.85 -17.36 13.46
CA LEU A 26 -7.02 -18.52 13.76
C LEU A 26 -6.19 -18.33 15.04
N MET A 27 -5.60 -17.14 15.23
CA MET A 27 -4.89 -16.78 16.46
C MET A 27 -5.82 -16.75 17.68
N GLN A 28 -7.07 -16.32 17.50
CA GLN A 28 -8.07 -16.32 18.58
C GLN A 28 -8.41 -17.76 19.00
N LEU A 29 -8.56 -18.68 18.04
CA LEU A 29 -8.81 -20.10 18.32
C LEU A 29 -7.63 -20.78 19.02
N ALA A 30 -6.40 -20.36 18.74
CA ALA A 30 -5.19 -20.88 19.37
C ALA A 30 -5.16 -20.72 20.91
N TYR A 31 -5.87 -19.74 21.46
CA TYR A 31 -6.03 -19.60 22.91
C TYR A 31 -6.82 -20.75 23.56
N ARG A 32 -7.66 -21.45 22.79
CA ARG A 32 -8.52 -22.54 23.28
C ARG A 32 -8.06 -23.91 22.81
N ILE A 33 -7.32 -23.98 21.71
CA ILE A 33 -6.91 -25.23 21.05
C ILE A 33 -5.37 -25.30 21.05
N PRO A 34 -4.75 -26.08 21.95
CA PRO A 34 -3.29 -26.15 22.09
C PRO A 34 -2.55 -26.55 20.81
N GLN A 35 -3.17 -27.38 19.96
CA GLN A 35 -2.64 -27.82 18.68
C GLN A 35 -2.43 -26.66 17.68
N LEU A 36 -3.07 -25.51 17.92
CA LEU A 36 -2.97 -24.31 17.10
C LEU A 36 -2.01 -23.27 17.68
N ALA A 37 -1.21 -23.59 18.70
CA ALA A 37 -0.28 -22.62 19.32
C ALA A 37 0.70 -21.97 18.32
N TRP A 38 1.06 -22.69 17.25
CA TRP A 38 1.89 -22.17 16.15
C TRP A 38 1.28 -20.94 15.46
N ALA A 39 -0.05 -20.78 15.49
CA ALA A 39 -0.74 -19.66 14.85
C ALA A 39 -0.34 -18.30 15.46
N HIS A 40 0.17 -18.27 16.70
CA HIS A 40 0.66 -17.03 17.29
C HIS A 40 1.88 -16.45 16.55
N ALA A 41 2.65 -17.28 15.83
CA ALA A 41 3.73 -16.82 14.95
C ALA A 41 3.21 -15.98 13.75
N LEU A 42 1.93 -16.14 13.39
CA LEU A 42 1.28 -15.35 12.32
C LEU A 42 0.99 -13.90 12.73
N ARG A 43 1.24 -13.49 13.97
CA ARG A 43 0.93 -12.14 14.47
C ARG A 43 1.48 -11.03 13.55
N SER A 44 2.74 -11.16 13.13
CA SER A 44 3.36 -10.19 12.22
C SER A 44 2.67 -10.18 10.86
N SER A 45 2.40 -11.37 10.29
CA SER A 45 1.69 -11.52 9.02
C SER A 45 0.28 -10.93 9.07
N HIS A 46 -0.47 -11.20 10.15
CA HIS A 46 -1.80 -10.66 10.41
C HIS A 46 -1.82 -9.13 10.33
N ILE A 47 -0.94 -8.47 11.08
CA ILE A 47 -0.87 -7.00 11.13
C ILE A 47 -0.55 -6.42 9.76
N HIS A 48 0.44 -6.97 9.05
CA HIS A 48 0.88 -6.39 7.79
C HIS A 48 -0.06 -6.68 6.62
N MET A 49 -0.75 -7.82 6.62
CA MET A 49 -1.82 -8.07 5.67
C MET A 49 -3.00 -7.13 5.91
N LEU A 50 -3.47 -6.96 7.15
CA LEU A 50 -4.59 -6.04 7.43
C LEU A 50 -4.22 -4.58 7.15
N LEU A 51 -3.11 -4.11 7.72
CA LEU A 51 -2.78 -2.69 7.68
C LEU A 51 -2.15 -2.30 6.34
N VAL A 52 -1.06 -2.96 5.93
CA VAL A 52 -0.29 -2.54 4.75
C VAL A 52 -0.93 -3.04 3.46
N GLY A 53 -1.15 -4.36 3.35
CA GLY A 53 -1.78 -4.96 2.18
C GLY A 53 -3.25 -4.60 2.03
N GLY A 54 -3.96 -4.43 3.15
CA GLY A 54 -5.38 -4.11 3.18
C GLY A 54 -5.63 -2.60 3.17
N VAL A 55 -5.60 -1.99 4.35
CA VAL A 55 -6.04 -0.60 4.57
C VAL A 55 -5.21 0.41 3.77
N ILE A 56 -3.88 0.39 3.91
CA ILE A 56 -3.00 1.35 3.23
C ILE A 56 -3.08 1.17 1.72
N GLN A 57 -3.03 -0.06 1.21
CA GLN A 57 -3.15 -0.31 -0.23
C GLN A 57 -4.51 0.14 -0.79
N MET A 58 -5.60 -0.03 -0.03
CA MET A 58 -6.92 0.51 -0.38
C MET A 58 -6.88 2.04 -0.46
N ILE A 59 -6.35 2.70 0.57
CA ILE A 59 -6.21 4.17 0.62
C ILE A 59 -5.40 4.67 -0.57
N VAL A 60 -4.25 4.04 -0.86
CA VAL A 60 -3.39 4.40 -1.99
C VAL A 60 -4.13 4.25 -3.32
N GLY A 61 -4.80 3.12 -3.55
CA GLY A 61 -5.56 2.87 -4.76
C GLY A 61 -6.68 3.88 -4.97
N VAL A 62 -7.42 4.21 -3.91
CA VAL A 62 -8.51 5.20 -3.94
C VAL A 62 -7.98 6.62 -4.09
N ALA A 63 -6.92 7.00 -3.38
CA ALA A 63 -6.32 8.34 -3.44
C ALA A 63 -5.79 8.65 -4.85
N LEU A 64 -5.12 7.70 -5.49
CA LEU A 64 -4.64 7.86 -6.86
C LEU A 64 -5.79 7.98 -7.89
N TRP A 65 -6.97 7.45 -7.55
CA TRP A 65 -8.18 7.61 -8.36
C TRP A 65 -8.89 8.96 -8.11
N MET A 66 -9.02 9.38 -6.84
CA MET A 66 -9.75 10.59 -6.45
C MET A 66 -9.02 11.88 -6.79
N PHE A 67 -7.69 11.92 -6.63
CA PHE A 67 -6.99 13.16 -6.89
C PHE A 67 -7.08 13.52 -8.38
N PRO A 68 -7.33 14.80 -8.74
CA PRO A 68 -7.51 15.22 -10.12
C PRO A 68 -6.20 15.08 -10.91
N ARG A 69 -6.28 14.60 -12.15
CA ARG A 69 -5.11 14.41 -13.01
C ARG A 69 -4.63 15.76 -13.50
N ARG A 70 -3.31 15.90 -13.62
CA ARG A 70 -2.72 17.05 -14.31
C ARG A 70 -3.16 17.00 -15.77
N THR A 71 -3.68 18.12 -16.27
CA THR A 71 -4.12 18.26 -17.67
C THR A 71 -2.92 18.34 -18.64
N GLU A 72 -1.76 18.76 -18.12
CA GLU A 72 -0.48 18.84 -18.84
C GLU A 72 0.24 17.48 -18.86
N GLN A 73 0.94 17.18 -19.97
CA GLN A 73 1.73 15.96 -20.10
C GLN A 73 3.08 16.08 -19.34
N PRO A 74 3.60 14.97 -18.75
CA PRO A 74 3.02 13.63 -18.73
C PRO A 74 1.80 13.52 -17.79
N GLN A 75 0.86 12.63 -18.09
CA GLN A 75 -0.23 12.32 -17.15
C GLN A 75 0.31 11.48 -15.98
N TRP A 76 0.35 12.07 -14.78
CA TRP A 76 0.85 11.43 -13.56
C TRP A 76 -0.28 10.82 -12.70
N PRO A 77 -0.06 9.67 -12.02
CA PRO A 77 1.10 8.79 -12.16
C PRO A 77 1.10 8.05 -13.51
N THR A 78 2.29 7.80 -14.03
CA THR A 78 2.44 6.99 -15.25
C THR A 78 2.01 5.54 -14.97
N GLY A 79 1.67 4.80 -16.02
CA GLY A 79 1.31 3.38 -15.88
C GLY A 79 2.41 2.57 -15.18
N ALA A 80 3.68 2.85 -15.50
CA ALA A 80 4.83 2.22 -14.86
C ALA A 80 4.87 2.52 -13.36
N GLN A 81 4.73 3.78 -12.95
CA GLN A 81 4.74 4.17 -11.54
C GLN A 81 3.62 3.51 -10.74
N GLY A 82 2.40 3.47 -11.30
CA GLY A 82 1.27 2.79 -10.67
C GLY A 82 1.51 1.30 -10.46
N TRP A 83 2.08 0.62 -11.44
CA TRP A 83 2.44 -0.79 -11.33
C TRP A 83 3.60 -1.05 -10.37
N THR A 84 4.63 -0.20 -10.35
CA THR A 84 5.72 -0.27 -9.37
C THR A 84 5.18 -0.13 -7.96
N LEU A 85 4.29 0.84 -7.72
CA LEU A 85 3.69 1.05 -6.40
C LEU A 85 2.85 -0.17 -5.96
N TYR A 86 2.10 -0.75 -6.89
CA TYR A 86 1.35 -1.99 -6.66
C TYR A 86 2.29 -3.16 -6.31
N ALA A 87 3.35 -3.35 -7.09
CA ALA A 87 4.32 -4.43 -6.88
C ALA A 87 5.04 -4.30 -5.54
N LEU A 88 5.42 -3.09 -5.13
CA LEU A 88 6.07 -2.84 -3.85
C LEU A 88 5.12 -3.13 -2.67
N LEU A 89 3.87 -2.64 -2.72
CA LEU A 89 2.89 -2.87 -1.64
C LEU A 89 2.46 -4.33 -1.54
N SER A 90 1.97 -4.90 -2.65
CA SER A 90 1.44 -6.27 -2.67
C SER A 90 2.57 -7.29 -2.55
N GLY A 91 3.67 -7.11 -3.27
CA GLY A 91 4.83 -8.01 -3.20
C GLY A 91 5.52 -7.95 -1.84
N GLY A 92 5.73 -6.76 -1.28
CA GLY A 92 6.31 -6.61 0.05
C GLY A 92 5.44 -7.23 1.14
N THR A 93 4.11 -7.09 1.03
CA THR A 93 3.17 -7.73 1.96
C THR A 93 3.16 -9.25 1.82
N LEU A 94 3.18 -9.80 0.59
CA LEU A 94 3.22 -11.25 0.39
C LEU A 94 4.51 -11.86 0.94
N LEU A 95 5.67 -11.29 0.60
CA LEU A 95 6.96 -11.76 1.11
C LEU A 95 6.97 -11.79 2.63
N ARG A 96 6.49 -10.70 3.25
CA ARG A 96 6.45 -10.58 4.70
C ARG A 96 5.43 -11.53 5.35
N ALA A 97 4.26 -11.68 4.75
CA ALA A 97 3.23 -12.59 5.25
C ALA A 97 3.69 -14.06 5.27
N LEU A 98 4.45 -14.47 4.25
CA LEU A 98 4.95 -15.84 4.10
C LEU A 98 6.23 -16.09 4.92
N ALA A 99 7.11 -15.10 5.03
CA ALA A 99 8.42 -15.28 5.66
C ALA A 99 8.43 -14.96 7.18
N ALA A 100 7.62 -13.99 7.63
CA ALA A 100 7.63 -13.55 9.03
C ALA A 100 7.38 -14.67 10.07
N PRO A 101 6.53 -15.69 9.83
CA PRO A 101 6.31 -16.76 10.80
C PRO A 101 7.58 -17.58 11.09
N PHE A 102 8.50 -17.65 10.13
CA PHE A 102 9.71 -18.48 10.20
C PHE A 102 10.99 -17.67 10.45
N GLN A 103 10.88 -16.35 10.66
CA GLN A 103 12.04 -15.45 10.71
C GLN A 103 12.99 -15.70 11.89
N LEU A 104 12.52 -16.36 12.96
CA LEU A 104 13.35 -16.73 14.11
C LEU A 104 14.11 -18.05 13.88
N GLU A 105 13.62 -18.88 12.96
CA GLU A 105 14.13 -20.22 12.71
C GLU A 105 15.02 -20.28 11.46
N SER A 106 14.86 -19.32 10.55
CA SER A 106 15.55 -19.31 9.25
C SER A 106 16.09 -17.93 8.91
N THR A 107 17.41 -17.84 8.71
CA THR A 107 18.07 -16.63 8.19
C THR A 107 17.50 -16.21 6.84
N ALA A 108 17.17 -17.17 5.97
CA ALA A 108 16.55 -16.87 4.69
C ALA A 108 15.16 -16.23 4.88
N ALA A 109 14.35 -16.74 5.81
CA ALA A 109 13.06 -16.15 6.13
C ALA A 109 13.21 -14.75 6.73
N PHE A 110 14.20 -14.53 7.60
CA PHE A 110 14.53 -13.20 8.13
C PHE A 110 14.88 -12.21 7.02
N VAL A 111 15.74 -12.61 6.08
CA VAL A 111 16.14 -11.77 4.94
C VAL A 111 14.93 -11.45 4.06
N LEU A 112 14.09 -12.43 3.75
CA LEU A 112 12.88 -12.22 2.93
C LEU A 112 11.86 -11.32 3.63
N ALA A 113 11.65 -11.49 4.94
CA ALA A 113 10.75 -10.64 5.72
C ALA A 113 11.26 -9.19 5.78
N THR A 114 12.58 -9.02 5.87
CA THR A 114 13.25 -7.70 5.86
C THR A 114 13.16 -7.06 4.49
N ALA A 115 13.40 -7.81 3.41
CA ALA A 115 13.22 -7.32 2.04
C ALA A 115 11.77 -6.85 1.80
N GLY A 116 10.78 -7.62 2.28
CA GLY A 116 9.37 -7.24 2.22
C GLY A 116 9.07 -5.95 2.99
N ALA A 117 9.66 -5.77 4.18
CA ALA A 117 9.54 -4.52 4.94
C ALA A 117 10.16 -3.32 4.20
N THR A 118 11.34 -3.49 3.61
CA THR A 118 12.00 -2.44 2.80
C THR A 118 11.15 -2.06 1.58
N MET A 119 10.53 -3.03 0.91
CA MET A 119 9.60 -2.76 -0.19
C MET A 119 8.38 -1.95 0.28
N GLN A 120 7.82 -2.26 1.44
CA GLN A 120 6.70 -1.51 2.01
C GLN A 120 7.10 -0.06 2.34
N VAL A 121 8.29 0.16 2.90
CA VAL A 121 8.82 1.52 3.16
C VAL A 121 9.04 2.27 1.84
N ALA A 122 9.66 1.64 0.85
CA ALA A 122 9.87 2.23 -0.47
C ALA A 122 8.54 2.61 -1.14
N ALA A 123 7.51 1.77 -1.01
CA ALA A 123 6.17 2.09 -1.50
C ALA A 123 5.58 3.33 -0.82
N ILE A 124 5.70 3.45 0.50
CA ILE A 124 5.17 4.60 1.24
C ILE A 124 5.89 5.88 0.79
N VAL A 125 7.23 5.86 0.71
CA VAL A 125 8.01 7.01 0.24
C VAL A 125 7.62 7.41 -1.18
N MET A 126 7.49 6.42 -2.08
CA MET A 126 7.07 6.66 -3.46
C MET A 126 5.65 7.24 -3.51
N PHE A 127 4.71 6.70 -2.74
CA PHE A 127 3.34 7.23 -2.67
C PHE A 127 3.31 8.66 -2.17
N ILE A 128 4.06 8.98 -1.10
CA ILE A 128 4.18 10.35 -0.58
C ILE A 128 4.71 11.27 -1.68
N ALA A 129 5.78 10.90 -2.38
CA ALA A 129 6.32 11.72 -3.48
C ALA A 129 5.28 11.96 -4.59
N LEU A 130 4.50 10.93 -4.95
CA LEU A 130 3.43 11.04 -5.96
C LEU A 130 2.23 11.87 -5.49
N ALA A 131 1.89 11.82 -4.20
CA ALA A 131 0.74 12.50 -3.62
C ALA A 131 1.07 13.95 -3.20
N TYR A 132 2.31 14.24 -2.81
CA TYR A 132 2.72 15.53 -2.23
C TYR A 132 2.43 16.73 -3.11
N HIS A 133 2.73 16.61 -4.41
CA HIS A 133 2.47 17.68 -5.38
C HIS A 133 0.97 17.87 -5.69
N ARG A 134 0.13 16.92 -5.28
CA ARG A 134 -1.31 16.89 -5.56
C ARG A 134 -2.16 17.44 -4.41
N ALA A 135 -1.65 17.32 -3.17
CA ALA A 135 -2.30 17.87 -1.98
C ALA A 135 -2.11 19.40 -1.86
N ARG A 136 -1.09 19.97 -2.51
CA ARG A 136 -0.96 21.42 -2.66
C ARG A 136 -1.98 21.88 -3.71
N GLY A 137 -3.04 22.57 -3.26
CA GLY A 137 -4.11 23.08 -4.13
C GLY A 137 -3.60 24.02 -5.24
N PRO A 138 -4.46 24.39 -6.21
CA PRO A 138 -4.12 25.33 -7.27
C PRO A 138 -3.49 26.59 -6.66
N ARG A 139 -2.37 27.08 -7.20
CA ARG A 139 -1.79 28.36 -6.76
C ARG A 139 -2.88 29.43 -6.89
N LEU A 140 -3.31 29.97 -5.76
CA LEU A 140 -4.26 31.09 -5.67
C LEU A 140 -3.75 32.35 -6.40
N ASP A 141 -2.47 32.37 -6.74
CA ASP A 141 -1.76 33.43 -7.46
C ASP A 141 -2.31 33.67 -8.89
N ALA A 142 -3.07 32.72 -9.46
CA ALA A 142 -3.68 32.85 -10.77
C ALA A 142 -4.96 33.72 -10.79
N GLU A 143 -5.48 34.12 -9.61
CA GLU A 143 -6.67 34.96 -9.47
C GLU A 143 -6.37 36.39 -9.03
N ARG A 144 -5.14 36.90 -9.13
CA ARG A 144 -5.02 38.38 -9.19
C ARG A 144 -5.54 38.80 -10.55
N PRO A 145 -6.69 39.49 -10.64
CA PRO A 145 -7.03 40.18 -11.86
C PRO A 145 -5.84 41.09 -12.14
N GLN A 146 -5.26 41.00 -13.33
CA GLN A 146 -4.42 42.08 -13.83
C GLN A 146 -5.27 43.33 -13.64
N ALA A 147 -4.89 44.16 -12.66
CA ALA A 147 -5.56 45.41 -12.39
C ALA A 147 -5.58 46.12 -13.72
N LYS A 148 -6.78 46.12 -14.30
CA LYS A 148 -7.05 46.56 -15.66
C LYS A 148 -6.55 47.99 -15.67
N GLY A 149 -5.40 48.20 -16.32
CA GLY A 149 -4.90 49.52 -16.58
C GLY A 149 -5.95 50.19 -17.44
N GLU A 150 -6.64 51.15 -16.87
CA GLU A 150 -7.46 52.11 -17.59
C GLU A 150 -7.20 53.49 -16.96
N PRO A 151 -7.33 54.54 -17.78
CA PRO A 151 -6.25 55.41 -18.24
C PRO A 151 -5.88 56.60 -17.33
#